data_AF-A0A3D6B4X6-F1
#
_entry.id   AF-A0A3D6B4X6-F1
#
_cell.length_a   1.000
_cell.length_b   1.000
_cell.length_c   1.000
_cell.angle_alpha   90.00
_cell.angle_beta   90.00
_cell.angle_gamma   90.00
#
_symmetry.space_group_name_H-M   'P 1'
#
loop_
_entity.id
_entity.type
_entity.pdbx_description
1 polymer ?
#
loop_
_entity_poly.entity_id
_entity_poly.type
_entity_poly.pdbx_seq_one_letter_code
_entity_poly.pdbx_strand_id
1 'polypeptide(L)'
;MSFFKYLLLISSCMVLFCGSKITDAIKEYQYTEPCMNGYYLVMRDSHYGLISSDGKEIIPSKYELIYFLTEDVVAAHLDLCWYFFEIGGKLIGQEYGPSDKDVEVLLSDVHNIQLDNMKSWEGIVEGFERFCERCAFEEASFTTMAMSCDSLRFVISQAEGQMSEVQRRRIKQAYRAYLERRRDL
;
A
#
# COMPACT_ATOMS: atom_id res chain seq x y z
N MET A 1 -14.33 -22.38 21.44
CA MET A 1 -15.79 -22.23 21.27
C MET A 1 -16.08 -20.75 21.05
N SER A 2 -16.66 -20.40 19.90
CA SER A 2 -17.47 -19.19 19.70
C SER A 2 -16.79 -17.80 19.71
N PHE A 3 -16.01 -17.51 18.66
CA PHE A 3 -15.90 -16.14 18.10
C PHE A 3 -15.86 -16.19 16.55
N PHE A 4 -15.32 -17.27 15.98
CA PHE A 4 -15.29 -17.60 14.55
C PHE A 4 -16.65 -17.79 13.83
N LYS A 5 -17.78 -17.57 14.51
CA LYS A 5 -19.13 -17.58 13.90
C LYS A 5 -19.73 -16.18 13.72
N TYR A 6 -19.09 -15.12 14.22
CA TYR A 6 -19.72 -13.79 14.34
C TYR A 6 -19.52 -12.84 13.16
N LEU A 7 -18.74 -13.18 12.14
CA LEU A 7 -18.59 -12.36 10.93
C LEU A 7 -19.16 -13.02 9.67
N LEU A 8 -20.12 -13.94 9.83
CA LEU A 8 -20.85 -14.59 8.73
C LEU A 8 -22.35 -14.22 8.73
N LEU A 9 -22.80 -13.21 9.48
CA LEU A 9 -24.24 -13.02 9.73
C LEU A 9 -24.79 -11.58 9.81
N ILE A 10 -24.04 -10.54 9.48
CA ILE A 10 -24.61 -9.17 9.49
C ILE A 10 -24.32 -8.44 8.18
N SER A 11 -25.12 -8.74 7.15
CA SER A 11 -25.74 -7.74 6.26
C SER A 11 -26.21 -8.42 4.97
N SER A 12 -27.19 -9.32 5.10
CA SER A 12 -27.96 -9.84 3.97
C SER A 12 -28.88 -8.80 3.31
N CYS A 13 -28.68 -7.48 3.46
CA CYS A 13 -29.78 -6.54 3.24
C CYS A 13 -29.47 -5.09 2.80
N MET A 14 -28.46 -4.81 1.97
CA MET A 14 -28.53 -3.59 1.13
C MET A 14 -28.48 -3.91 -0.36
N VAL A 15 -29.68 -4.22 -0.82
CA VAL A 15 -30.18 -4.31 -2.20
C VAL A 15 -29.65 -3.18 -3.10
N LEU A 16 -29.08 -3.62 -4.24
CA LEU A 16 -29.15 -3.05 -5.59
C LEU A 16 -29.27 -1.52 -5.75
N PHE A 17 -28.28 -0.88 -6.41
CA PHE A 17 -28.51 -0.01 -7.58
C PHE A 17 -27.17 0.47 -8.21
N CYS A 18 -26.72 -0.18 -9.29
CA CYS A 18 -26.21 0.46 -10.52
C CYS A 18 -25.98 -0.63 -11.59
N GLY A 19 -26.99 -0.86 -12.43
CA GLY A 19 -26.99 -1.91 -13.45
C GLY A 19 -26.14 -1.56 -14.67
N SER A 20 -25.18 -2.43 -15.00
CA SER A 20 -24.89 -2.99 -16.33
C SER A 20 -23.45 -3.49 -16.44
N LYS A 21 -22.47 -2.85 -15.78
CA LYS A 21 -21.05 -3.23 -15.91
C LYS A 21 -20.62 -4.37 -15.00
N ILE A 22 -21.00 -4.34 -13.73
CA ILE A 22 -20.55 -5.34 -12.77
C ILE A 22 -21.09 -6.75 -13.06
N THR A 23 -22.32 -6.84 -13.59
CA THR A 23 -22.96 -8.11 -13.94
C THR A 23 -22.22 -8.86 -15.05
N ASP A 24 -21.45 -8.18 -15.90
CA ASP A 24 -20.63 -8.82 -16.92
C ASP A 24 -19.26 -9.21 -16.38
N ALA A 25 -18.61 -8.35 -15.60
CA ALA A 25 -17.31 -8.65 -14.98
C ALA A 25 -17.38 -9.87 -14.04
N ILE A 26 -18.47 -10.01 -13.27
CA ILE A 26 -18.68 -11.13 -12.34
C ILE A 26 -18.85 -12.48 -13.06
N LYS A 27 -19.29 -12.52 -14.33
CA LYS A 27 -19.49 -13.77 -15.09
C LYS A 27 -18.20 -14.55 -15.34
N GLU A 28 -17.05 -13.86 -15.29
CA GLU A 28 -15.74 -14.48 -15.48
C GLU A 28 -15.23 -15.20 -14.22
N TYR A 29 -15.97 -15.14 -13.11
CA TYR A 29 -15.59 -15.70 -11.83
C TYR A 29 -16.50 -16.85 -11.44
N GLN A 30 -15.91 -17.86 -10.82
CA GLN A 30 -16.62 -19.05 -10.31
C GLN A 30 -17.41 -18.72 -9.04
N TYR A 31 -16.91 -17.75 -8.26
CA TYR A 31 -17.53 -17.25 -7.04
C TYR A 31 -17.35 -15.75 -6.92
N THR A 32 -18.37 -15.06 -6.44
CA THR A 32 -18.34 -13.63 -6.17
C THR A 32 -19.18 -13.30 -4.95
N GLU A 33 -18.61 -12.59 -3.99
CA GLU A 33 -19.27 -12.20 -2.74
C GLU A 33 -19.08 -10.69 -2.51
N PRO A 34 -20.16 -9.92 -2.31
CA PRO A 34 -20.04 -8.51 -1.95
C PRO A 34 -19.37 -8.38 -0.57
N CYS A 35 -18.41 -7.47 -0.45
CA CYS A 35 -17.74 -7.16 0.80
C CYS A 35 -17.84 -5.65 1.12
N MET A 36 -17.16 -5.21 2.18
CA MET A 36 -17.23 -3.82 2.65
C MET A 36 -16.86 -2.82 1.54
N ASN A 37 -17.37 -1.59 1.64
CA ASN A 37 -16.96 -0.44 0.82
C ASN A 37 -17.18 -0.56 -0.70
N GLY A 38 -18.13 -1.41 -1.13
CA GLY A 38 -18.48 -1.53 -2.55
C GLY A 38 -17.46 -2.31 -3.37
N TYR A 39 -16.76 -3.24 -2.71
CA TYR A 39 -15.87 -4.22 -3.34
C TYR A 39 -16.52 -5.60 -3.34
N TYR A 40 -15.95 -6.51 -4.14
CA TYR A 40 -16.38 -7.90 -4.25
C TYR A 40 -15.16 -8.81 -4.14
N LEU A 41 -15.21 -9.76 -3.21
CA LEU A 41 -14.31 -10.89 -3.17
C LEU A 41 -14.68 -11.81 -4.33
N VAL A 42 -13.70 -12.23 -5.12
CA VAL A 42 -13.93 -13.06 -6.30
C VAL A 42 -12.98 -14.24 -6.34
N MET A 43 -13.43 -15.34 -6.94
CA MET A 43 -12.62 -16.53 -7.15
C MET A 43 -12.58 -16.92 -8.63
N ARG A 44 -11.37 -17.10 -9.16
CA ARG A 44 -11.12 -17.62 -10.51
C ARG A 44 -10.05 -18.68 -10.41
N ASP A 45 -10.26 -19.81 -11.08
CA ASP A 45 -9.30 -20.93 -11.11
C ASP A 45 -8.79 -21.34 -9.71
N SER A 46 -9.70 -21.41 -8.73
CA SER A 46 -9.41 -21.71 -7.31
C SER A 46 -8.56 -20.68 -6.55
N HIS A 47 -8.36 -19.48 -7.11
CA HIS A 47 -7.61 -18.40 -6.46
C HIS A 47 -8.51 -17.18 -6.23
N TYR A 48 -8.27 -16.51 -5.09
CA TYR A 48 -9.02 -15.35 -4.65
C TYR A 48 -8.39 -14.04 -5.13
N GLY A 49 -9.26 -13.08 -5.44
CA GLY A 49 -8.94 -11.70 -5.76
C GLY A 49 -10.01 -10.75 -5.25
N LEU A 50 -9.84 -9.45 -5.51
CA LEU A 50 -10.76 -8.39 -5.12
C LEU A 50 -11.04 -7.52 -6.33
N ILE A 51 -12.32 -7.23 -6.60
CA ILE A 51 -12.74 -6.28 -7.64
C ILE A 51 -13.57 -5.14 -7.03
N SER A 52 -13.57 -3.98 -7.66
CA SER A 52 -14.47 -2.88 -7.30
C SER A 52 -15.86 -3.07 -7.90
N SER A 53 -16.82 -2.28 -7.41
CA SER A 53 -18.22 -2.27 -7.88
C SER A 53 -18.43 -1.95 -9.37
N ASP A 54 -17.41 -1.46 -10.07
CA ASP A 54 -17.43 -1.27 -11.53
C ASP A 54 -16.83 -2.46 -12.30
N GLY A 55 -16.38 -3.51 -11.60
CA GLY A 55 -15.76 -4.70 -12.17
C GLY A 55 -14.25 -4.60 -12.38
N LYS A 56 -13.59 -3.51 -11.96
CA LYS A 56 -12.14 -3.39 -12.08
C LYS A 56 -11.43 -4.27 -11.05
N GLU A 57 -10.41 -5.01 -11.50
CA GLU A 57 -9.55 -5.78 -10.61
C GLU A 57 -8.69 -4.87 -9.72
N ILE A 58 -8.80 -5.07 -8.42
CA ILE A 58 -8.11 -4.33 -7.35
C ILE A 58 -6.99 -5.18 -6.77
N ILE A 59 -7.27 -6.46 -6.48
CA ILE A 59 -6.29 -7.47 -6.11
C ILE A 59 -6.46 -8.63 -7.10
N PRO A 60 -5.41 -9.05 -7.82
CA PRO A 60 -5.50 -10.15 -8.78
C PRO A 60 -5.95 -11.46 -8.16
N SER A 61 -6.75 -12.23 -8.90
CA SER A 61 -7.16 -13.59 -8.51
C SER A 61 -6.01 -14.60 -8.62
N LYS A 62 -5.05 -14.51 -7.70
CA LYS A 62 -3.89 -15.40 -7.62
C LYS A 62 -3.55 -15.86 -6.21
N TYR A 63 -4.31 -15.43 -5.21
CA TYR A 63 -4.02 -15.73 -3.81
C TYR A 63 -4.80 -16.96 -3.35
N GLU A 64 -4.21 -17.72 -2.45
CA GLU A 64 -4.83 -18.90 -1.85
C GLU A 64 -5.89 -18.50 -0.82
N LEU A 65 -5.67 -17.36 -0.14
CA LEU A 65 -6.57 -16.79 0.87
C LEU A 65 -6.58 -15.27 0.80
N ILE A 66 -7.73 -14.67 1.13
CA ILE A 66 -7.88 -13.22 1.34
C ILE A 66 -8.71 -12.97 2.61
N TYR A 67 -8.24 -12.07 3.46
CA TYR A 67 -8.89 -11.63 4.70
C TYR A 67 -8.98 -10.10 4.77
N PHE A 68 -10.08 -9.59 5.29
CA PHE A 68 -10.22 -8.18 5.66
C PHE A 68 -9.81 -8.03 7.11
N LEU A 69 -8.65 -7.42 7.36
CA LEU A 69 -8.16 -7.18 8.72
C LEU A 69 -8.85 -5.98 9.36
N THR A 70 -9.13 -4.96 8.54
CA THR A 70 -9.88 -3.75 8.90
C THR A 70 -10.73 -3.30 7.71
N GLU A 71 -11.48 -2.20 7.84
CA GLU A 71 -12.23 -1.60 6.72
C GLU A 71 -11.31 -1.12 5.57
N ASP A 72 -10.04 -0.86 5.88
CA ASP A 72 -9.06 -0.27 4.97
C ASP A 72 -7.91 -1.21 4.60
N VAL A 73 -7.77 -2.37 5.27
CA VAL A 73 -6.63 -3.28 5.11
C VAL A 73 -7.08 -4.70 4.78
N VAL A 74 -6.53 -5.22 3.70
CA VAL A 74 -6.73 -6.59 3.21
C VAL A 74 -5.41 -7.35 3.29
N ALA A 75 -5.44 -8.56 3.86
CA ALA A 75 -4.32 -9.49 3.85
C ALA A 75 -4.60 -10.61 2.85
N ALA A 76 -3.64 -10.94 2.00
CA ALA A 76 -3.73 -12.04 1.06
C ALA A 76 -2.54 -12.99 1.22
N HIS A 77 -2.76 -14.29 1.09
CA HIS A 77 -1.70 -15.29 1.28
C HIS A 77 -1.39 -16.02 -0.02
N LEU A 78 -0.10 -16.20 -0.30
CA LEU A 78 0.42 -16.93 -1.44
C LEU A 78 1.83 -17.44 -1.12
N ASP A 79 2.11 -18.72 -1.39
CA ASP A 79 3.46 -19.31 -1.29
C ASP A 79 4.20 -18.99 0.04
N LEU A 80 3.53 -19.18 1.18
CA LEU A 80 4.05 -18.89 2.53
C LEU A 80 4.37 -17.40 2.80
N CYS A 81 3.78 -16.49 2.02
CA CYS A 81 3.92 -15.06 2.22
C CYS A 81 2.54 -14.42 2.39
N TRP A 82 2.43 -13.54 3.40
CA TRP A 82 1.32 -12.63 3.57
C TRP A 82 1.62 -11.32 2.85
N TYR A 83 0.66 -10.83 2.09
CA TYR A 83 0.69 -9.56 1.38
C TYR A 83 -0.39 -8.66 1.95
N PHE A 84 -0.02 -7.45 2.36
CA PHE A 84 -0.94 -6.50 2.94
C PHE A 84 -1.25 -5.39 1.94
N PHE A 85 -2.52 -5.14 1.71
CA PHE A 85 -3.01 -4.13 0.78
C PHE A 85 -3.88 -3.13 1.51
N GLU A 86 -3.81 -1.87 1.07
CA GLU A 86 -4.94 -0.95 1.26
C GLU A 86 -6.12 -1.47 0.42
N ILE A 87 -7.35 -1.24 0.88
CA ILE A 87 -8.58 -1.70 0.20
C ILE A 87 -8.65 -1.24 -1.27
N GLY A 88 -7.97 -0.14 -1.63
CA GLY A 88 -7.82 0.33 -3.00
C GLY A 88 -6.83 -0.45 -3.88
N GLY A 89 -6.26 -1.55 -3.39
CA GLY A 89 -5.37 -2.46 -4.13
C GLY A 89 -3.89 -2.10 -4.07
N LYS A 90 -3.53 -1.07 -3.31
CA LYS A 90 -2.14 -0.64 -3.15
C LYS A 90 -1.43 -1.52 -2.13
N LEU A 91 -0.30 -2.08 -2.50
CA LEU A 91 0.54 -2.87 -1.59
C LEU A 91 1.14 -1.99 -0.49
N ILE A 92 0.96 -2.42 0.75
CA ILE A 92 1.58 -1.86 1.97
C ILE A 92 2.94 -2.52 2.20
N GLY A 93 3.01 -3.85 2.05
CA GLY A 93 4.21 -4.66 2.18
C GLY A 93 3.85 -6.15 2.28
N GLN A 94 4.84 -6.97 2.60
CA GLN A 94 4.67 -8.42 2.75
C GLN A 94 5.45 -8.94 3.96
N GLU A 95 5.01 -10.08 4.50
CA GLU A 95 5.68 -10.75 5.62
C GLU A 95 5.62 -12.27 5.42
N TYR A 96 6.72 -12.97 5.65
CA TYR A 96 6.76 -14.42 5.55
C TYR A 96 5.94 -15.07 6.69
N GLY A 97 5.18 -16.11 6.38
CA GLY A 97 4.36 -16.77 7.38
C GLY A 97 3.45 -17.87 6.85
N PRO A 98 3.10 -18.84 7.71
CA PRO A 98 2.11 -19.85 7.35
C PRO A 98 0.71 -19.23 7.23
N SER A 99 -0.18 -19.91 6.52
CA SER A 99 -1.55 -19.46 6.23
C SER A 99 -2.47 -19.43 7.45
N ASP A 100 -2.05 -20.00 8.57
CA ASP A 100 -2.82 -20.14 9.81
C ASP A 100 -2.41 -19.11 10.89
N LYS A 101 -1.70 -18.04 10.51
CA LYS A 101 -1.41 -16.91 11.42
C LYS A 101 -2.70 -16.33 12.01
N ASP A 102 -2.69 -16.10 13.32
CA ASP A 102 -3.77 -15.40 14.02
C ASP A 102 -3.94 -13.96 13.50
N VAL A 103 -5.18 -13.47 13.54
CA VAL A 103 -5.52 -12.12 13.04
C VAL A 103 -4.77 -11.04 13.80
N GLU A 104 -4.57 -11.19 15.10
CA GLU A 104 -3.79 -10.26 15.93
C GLU A 104 -2.32 -10.19 15.50
N VAL A 105 -1.74 -11.31 15.06
CA VAL A 105 -0.38 -11.36 14.53
C VAL A 105 -0.32 -10.64 13.18
N LEU A 106 -1.28 -10.89 12.30
CA LEU A 106 -1.37 -10.19 11.01
C LEU A 106 -1.56 -8.67 11.17
N LEU A 107 -2.35 -8.24 12.16
CA LEU A 107 -2.52 -6.82 12.52
C LEU A 107 -1.22 -6.21 13.05
N SER A 108 -0.45 -6.95 13.85
CA SER A 108 0.87 -6.53 14.31
C SER A 108 1.86 -6.43 13.14
N ASP A 109 1.89 -7.41 12.25
CA ASP A 109 2.77 -7.44 11.07
C ASP A 109 2.54 -6.21 10.19
N VAL A 110 1.28 -5.93 9.82
CA VAL A 110 0.96 -4.75 9.00
C VAL A 110 1.29 -3.43 9.72
N HIS A 111 1.08 -3.36 11.03
CA HIS A 111 1.43 -2.17 11.82
C HIS A 111 2.95 -1.91 11.80
N ASN A 112 3.76 -2.96 12.01
CA ASN A 112 5.21 -2.85 12.00
C ASN A 112 5.73 -2.44 10.61
N ILE A 113 5.22 -3.06 9.54
CA ILE A 113 5.55 -2.69 8.16
C ILE A 113 5.24 -1.20 7.91
N GLN A 114 4.08 -0.72 8.34
CA GLN A 114 3.71 0.70 8.19
C GLN A 114 4.65 1.62 8.96
N LEU A 115 5.04 1.26 10.19
CA LEU A 115 6.00 2.03 10.98
C LEU A 115 7.38 2.07 10.33
N ASP A 116 7.85 0.94 9.78
CA ASP A 116 9.16 0.86 9.15
C ASP A 116 9.19 1.59 7.82
N ASN A 117 8.11 1.50 7.03
CA ASN A 117 7.92 2.34 5.85
C ASN A 117 7.95 3.83 6.22
N MET A 118 7.22 4.24 7.27
CA MET A 118 7.20 5.62 7.72
C MET A 118 8.60 6.13 8.09
N LYS A 119 9.39 5.33 8.84
CA LYS A 119 10.77 5.66 9.22
C LYS A 119 11.71 5.70 8.01
N SER A 120 11.56 4.78 7.06
CA SER A 120 12.35 4.75 5.83
C SER A 120 12.13 6.04 5.02
N TRP A 121 10.87 6.43 4.83
CA TRP A 121 10.52 7.69 4.18
C TRP A 121 11.01 8.91 4.95
N GLU A 122 11.04 8.86 6.28
CA GLU A 122 11.58 9.93 7.11
C GLU A 122 13.08 10.15 6.83
N GLY A 123 13.86 9.07 6.81
CA GLY A 123 15.29 9.13 6.48
C GLY A 123 15.55 9.63 5.05
N ILE A 124 14.70 9.28 4.10
CA ILE A 124 14.76 9.80 2.72
C ILE A 124 14.54 11.31 2.70
N VAL A 125 13.53 11.80 3.42
CA VAL A 125 13.20 13.23 3.48
C VAL A 125 14.34 14.01 4.12
N GLU A 126 14.86 13.56 5.26
CA GLU A 126 16.02 14.18 5.90
C GLU A 126 17.27 14.15 5.01
N GLY A 127 17.46 13.07 4.26
CA GLY A 127 18.53 12.96 3.27
C GLY A 127 18.38 13.99 2.15
N PHE A 128 17.16 14.15 1.61
CA PHE A 128 16.86 15.12 0.56
C PHE A 128 16.98 16.57 1.05
N GLU A 129 16.55 16.87 2.27
CA GLU A 129 16.72 18.18 2.90
C GLU A 129 18.21 18.56 3.00
N ARG A 130 19.04 17.65 3.55
CA ARG A 130 20.49 17.86 3.61
C ARG A 130 21.13 18.00 2.24
N PHE A 131 20.63 17.26 1.25
CA PHE A 131 21.09 17.40 -0.13
C PHE A 131 20.76 18.78 -0.70
N CYS A 132 19.54 19.27 -0.51
CA CYS A 132 19.12 20.60 -0.95
C CYS A 132 19.96 21.71 -0.29
N GLU A 133 20.22 21.59 1.01
CA GLU A 133 21.07 22.54 1.74
C GLU A 133 22.49 22.57 1.19
N ARG A 134 23.12 21.41 0.97
CA ARG A 134 24.47 21.33 0.39
C ARG A 134 24.52 21.86 -1.03
N CYS A 135 23.52 21.54 -1.85
CA CYS A 135 23.42 22.05 -3.22
C CYS A 135 23.34 23.58 -3.29
N ALA A 136 22.86 24.24 -2.22
CA ALA A 136 22.60 25.67 -2.23
C ALA A 136 23.86 26.53 -2.06
N PHE A 137 25.03 25.95 -1.75
CA PHE A 137 26.29 26.69 -1.61
C PHE A 137 27.10 26.67 -2.92
N GLU A 138 27.80 27.77 -3.24
CA GLU A 138 28.62 27.89 -4.46
C GLU A 138 29.76 26.87 -4.52
N GLU A 139 30.30 26.52 -3.36
CA GLU A 139 31.47 25.64 -3.21
C GLU A 139 31.14 24.14 -3.32
N ALA A 140 29.87 23.81 -3.60
CA ALA A 140 29.44 22.42 -3.73
C ALA A 140 30.12 21.72 -4.92
N SER A 141 31.09 20.84 -4.63
CA SER A 141 31.73 20.02 -5.67
C SER A 141 30.73 19.12 -6.37
N PHE A 142 30.76 19.13 -7.72
CA PHE A 142 29.93 18.26 -8.56
C PHE A 142 30.03 16.79 -8.15
N THR A 143 31.23 16.29 -7.83
CA THR A 143 31.44 14.89 -7.45
C THR A 143 30.74 14.53 -6.15
N THR A 144 30.85 15.38 -5.12
CA THR A 144 30.17 15.21 -3.82
C THR A 144 28.65 15.25 -3.98
N MET A 145 28.14 16.13 -4.84
CA MET A 145 26.71 16.22 -5.11
C MET A 145 26.19 15.02 -5.88
N ALA A 146 26.94 14.54 -6.88
CA ALA A 146 26.58 13.33 -7.64
C ALA A 146 26.51 12.10 -6.71
N MET A 147 27.52 11.89 -5.85
CA MET A 147 27.53 10.80 -4.87
C MET A 147 26.34 10.86 -3.90
N SER A 148 25.97 12.07 -3.47
CA SER A 148 24.82 12.27 -2.58
C SER A 148 23.50 11.98 -3.31
N CYS A 149 23.38 12.36 -4.58
CA CYS A 149 22.22 12.07 -5.42
C CYS A 149 22.06 10.57 -5.65
N ASP A 150 23.14 9.85 -5.97
CA ASP A 150 23.10 8.41 -6.21
C ASP A 150 22.79 7.64 -4.92
N SER A 151 23.32 8.07 -3.78
CA SER A 151 22.95 7.51 -2.47
C SER A 151 21.45 7.67 -2.18
N LEU A 152 20.87 8.84 -2.46
CA LEU A 152 19.43 9.07 -2.28
C LEU A 152 18.60 8.21 -3.22
N ARG A 153 18.99 8.13 -4.50
CA ARG A 153 18.31 7.28 -5.49
C ARG A 153 18.32 5.82 -5.06
N PHE A 154 19.44 5.33 -4.54
CA PHE A 154 19.54 3.98 -4.02
C PHE A 154 18.56 3.75 -2.89
N VAL A 155 18.54 4.60 -1.85
CA VAL A 155 17.61 4.43 -0.72
C VAL A 155 16.14 4.54 -1.16
N ILE A 156 15.82 5.47 -2.07
CA ILE A 156 14.46 5.59 -2.64
C ILE A 156 14.05 4.32 -3.40
N SER A 157 14.99 3.68 -4.11
CA SER A 157 14.69 2.44 -4.87
C SER A 157 14.34 1.25 -3.98
N GLN A 158 14.74 1.28 -2.71
CA GLN A 158 14.46 0.24 -1.73
C GLN A 158 13.26 0.58 -0.82
N ALA A 159 12.66 1.76 -0.99
CA ALA A 159 11.58 2.20 -0.14
C ALA A 159 10.25 1.56 -0.55
N GLU A 160 9.58 0.94 0.42
CA GLU A 160 8.23 0.42 0.27
C GLU A 160 7.18 1.40 0.80
N GLY A 161 5.91 1.11 0.52
CA GLY A 161 4.79 1.98 0.90
C GLY A 161 4.82 3.34 0.19
N GLN A 162 4.27 4.36 0.85
CA GLN A 162 4.24 5.71 0.30
C GLN A 162 4.63 6.76 1.34
N MET A 163 5.30 7.79 0.84
CA MET A 163 5.53 9.02 1.55
C MET A 163 4.21 9.64 2.03
N SER A 164 4.15 9.97 3.33
CA SER A 164 3.02 10.68 3.93
C SER A 164 2.87 12.09 3.38
N GLU A 165 1.69 12.69 3.55
CA GLU A 165 1.45 14.07 3.10
C GLU A 165 2.36 15.09 3.83
N VAL A 166 2.69 14.86 5.10
CA VAL A 166 3.62 15.70 5.86
C VAL A 166 5.02 15.64 5.24
N GLN A 167 5.51 14.44 4.95
CA GLN A 167 6.80 14.22 4.31
C GLN A 167 6.84 14.83 2.89
N ARG A 168 5.76 14.70 2.11
CA ARG A 168 5.64 15.33 0.78
C ARG A 168 5.73 16.85 0.85
N ARG A 169 5.10 17.46 1.86
CA ARG A 169 5.19 18.92 2.08
C ARG A 169 6.61 19.36 2.40
N ARG A 170 7.33 18.59 3.23
CA ARG A 170 8.74 18.85 3.56
C ARG A 170 9.65 18.81 2.34
N ILE A 171 9.52 17.79 1.49
CA ILE A 171 10.25 17.72 0.20
C ILE A 171 10.00 18.98 -0.64
N LYS A 172 8.73 19.39 -0.79
CA LYS A 172 8.36 20.59 -1.56
C LYS A 172 8.96 21.86 -0.96
N GLN A 173 8.94 21.98 0.36
CA GLN A 173 9.50 23.13 1.07
C GLN A 173 11.02 23.21 0.93
N ALA A 174 11.72 22.08 1.13
CA ALA A 174 13.16 21.99 0.98
C ALA A 174 13.62 22.36 -0.43
N TYR A 175 12.91 21.85 -1.45
CA TYR A 175 13.21 22.16 -2.84
C TYR A 175 12.97 23.64 -3.18
N ARG A 176 11.90 24.25 -2.66
CA ARG A 176 11.65 25.69 -2.83
C ARG A 176 12.77 26.53 -2.21
N ALA A 177 13.16 26.22 -0.97
CA ALA A 177 14.24 26.93 -0.29
C ALA A 177 15.58 26.82 -1.03
N TYR A 178 15.85 25.65 -1.64
CA TYR A 178 17.00 25.45 -2.52
C TYR A 178 16.97 26.39 -3.74
N LEU A 179 15.83 26.46 -4.45
CA LEU A 179 15.67 27.31 -5.64
C LEU A 179 15.82 28.81 -5.32
N GLU A 180 15.30 29.24 -4.16
CA GLU A 180 15.44 30.63 -3.70
C GLU A 180 16.91 30.97 -3.49
N ARG A 181 17.65 30.16 -2.70
CA ARG A 181 19.08 30.40 -2.45
C ARG A 181 19.92 30.38 -3.72
N ARG A 182 19.62 29.49 -4.67
CA ARG A 182 20.34 29.42 -5.96
C ARG A 182 20.03 30.58 -6.90
N ARG A 183 18.92 31.30 -6.71
CA ARG A 183 18.64 32.53 -7.47
C ARG A 183 19.52 33.69 -7.02
N ASP A 184 19.93 33.67 -5.75
CA ASP A 184 20.72 34.74 -5.14
C ASP A 184 22.25 34.57 -5.34
N LEU A 185 22.67 33.50 -6.03
CA LEU A 185 24.06 33.21 -6.44
C LEU A 185 24.24 33.45 -7.95
#